data_AF-A0A822AEJ5-F1
#
_entry.id   AF-A0A822AEJ5-F1
#
_cell.length_a   1.000
_cell.length_b   1.000
_cell.length_c   1.000
_cell.angle_alpha   90.00
_cell.angle_beta   90.00
_cell.angle_gamma   90.00
#
_symmetry.space_group_name_H-M   'P 1'
#
loop_
_entity.id
_entity.type
_entity.pdbx_description
1 polymer ?
#
loop_
_entity_poly.entity_id
_entity_poly.type
_entity_poly.pdbx_seq_one_letter_code
_entity_poly.pdbx_strand_id
1 'polypeptide(L)'
;MVLKVLHPYLDECKVAFVAVANKAFDAANANRMICIYRSLPSAEDQKVLAYGCLGLQLEQGQSTTDNSLDKIIYGLCHGYRQVLRSSDIPHIFHDRDFIYMLRELRFELMNLNETEEANIREITPLSLLRALEDNFNGVRVEEFDRLVDIFATVVGEKCYEFRSLIDEKQQCRRNIPTILRNSMKLASARRRLYGRYKLIIDESNDESAVRLLFQCGILNSDPNQTTVFRMSDFPDDIDNDLRHVEILSNIKLCMETGKTILMINTGRIHGALYDVFNQNFSIMANEESRKTFSKVAIGPKTVDVVVHEDFQCIVHIKRSEFKDIPAPFLSRFQKYSFSISDFYLIQLRELSSEEQKLMRDIEMKTRSFIDHFGKEYFYGFNNDTLYSCLLSLIKRNVQDELYLSNIHENYNQLTIQSKAFIEQDINNKKQCFLFYIISKLLQLASPESMIFKLPTFDESTSRLLCQNYFYQQEHFNIENFLDRLISTSTSVINDNELNMNENIEQKLSNINITKKLMIFTRTSSSIMSLNKQTKNDLFRKNDEYDGMEHVGDKVNIVNLVSHGYD
;
A
#
# COMPACT_ATOMS: atom_id res chain seq x y z
N MET A 1 14.14 -34.56 2.04
CA MET A 1 14.20 -35.56 3.14
C MET A 1 12.84 -35.78 3.82
N VAL A 2 11.99 -34.75 3.94
CA VAL A 2 10.70 -34.78 4.66
C VAL A 2 9.73 -35.88 4.20
N LEU A 3 9.57 -36.11 2.89
CA LEU A 3 8.62 -37.13 2.38
C LEU A 3 9.10 -38.58 2.54
N LYS A 4 10.40 -38.83 2.79
CA LYS A 4 10.90 -40.20 3.01
C LYS A 4 10.35 -40.81 4.30
N VAL A 5 10.01 -39.97 5.27
CA VAL A 5 9.40 -40.40 6.54
C VAL A 5 8.02 -41.01 6.32
N LEU A 6 7.33 -40.63 5.24
CA LEU A 6 6.01 -41.17 4.89
C LEU A 6 6.08 -42.53 4.18
N HIS A 7 7.22 -42.93 3.62
CA HIS A 7 7.33 -44.16 2.80
C HIS A 7 6.81 -45.41 3.51
N PRO A 8 7.20 -45.70 4.77
CA PRO A 8 6.70 -46.91 5.45
C PRO A 8 5.19 -46.91 5.63
N TYR A 9 4.59 -45.73 5.87
CA TYR A 9 3.15 -45.60 6.08
C TYR A 9 2.36 -45.74 4.78
N LEU A 10 2.93 -45.29 3.66
CA LEU A 10 2.32 -45.44 2.33
C LEU A 10 2.46 -46.87 1.82
N ASP A 11 3.63 -47.48 2.00
CA ASP A 11 3.91 -48.85 1.55
C ASP A 11 3.03 -49.88 2.27
N GLU A 12 2.75 -49.64 3.56
CA GLU A 12 1.85 -50.46 4.37
C GLU A 12 0.37 -50.02 4.29
N CYS A 13 0.04 -49.03 3.46
CA CYS A 13 -1.31 -48.46 3.30
C CYS A 13 -1.98 -48.07 4.63
N LYS A 14 -1.19 -47.63 5.63
CA LYS A 14 -1.68 -47.29 6.97
C LYS A 14 -2.51 -46.02 7.01
N VAL A 15 -2.34 -45.14 6.01
CA VAL A 15 -3.02 -43.86 5.91
C VAL A 15 -3.42 -43.59 4.47
N ALA A 16 -4.57 -42.95 4.26
CA ALA A 16 -4.90 -42.35 2.98
C ALA A 16 -4.12 -41.04 2.83
N PHE A 17 -3.45 -40.86 1.69
CA PHE A 17 -2.57 -39.72 1.45
C PHE A 17 -2.86 -39.08 0.09
N VAL A 18 -3.10 -37.77 0.10
CA VAL A 18 -3.27 -36.96 -1.11
C VAL A 18 -2.29 -35.81 -1.02
N ALA A 19 -1.41 -35.69 -2.02
CA ALA A 19 -0.47 -34.59 -2.11
C ALA A 19 -0.77 -33.73 -3.34
N VAL A 20 -0.83 -32.42 -3.14
CA VAL A 20 -0.98 -31.43 -4.22
C VAL A 20 0.32 -30.65 -4.32
N ALA A 21 0.94 -30.67 -5.49
CA ALA A 21 2.19 -29.98 -5.74
C ALA A 21 2.17 -29.28 -7.11
N ASN A 22 2.81 -28.11 -7.17
CA ASN A 22 3.02 -27.37 -8.43
C ASN A 22 4.27 -27.85 -9.19
N LYS A 23 5.05 -28.76 -8.61
CA LYS A 23 6.21 -29.40 -9.22
C LYS A 23 6.04 -30.91 -9.16
N ALA A 24 6.60 -31.61 -10.14
CA ALA A 24 6.57 -33.07 -10.16
C ALA A 24 7.32 -33.65 -8.94
N PHE A 25 6.79 -34.75 -8.42
CA PHE A 25 7.49 -35.55 -7.41
C PHE A 25 8.64 -36.32 -8.07
N ASP A 26 9.69 -36.58 -7.30
CA ASP A 26 10.74 -37.52 -7.68
C ASP A 26 10.18 -38.95 -7.77
N ALA A 27 10.83 -39.79 -8.57
CA ALA A 27 10.38 -41.15 -8.85
C ALA A 27 10.15 -41.99 -7.57
N ALA A 28 10.99 -41.80 -6.54
CA ALA A 28 10.87 -42.53 -5.28
C ALA A 28 9.55 -42.24 -4.54
N ASN A 29 9.05 -41.00 -4.62
CA ASN A 29 7.73 -40.65 -4.08
C ASN A 29 6.63 -41.02 -5.08
N ALA A 30 6.80 -40.71 -6.36
CA ALA A 30 5.79 -40.92 -7.39
C ALA A 30 5.40 -42.40 -7.56
N ASN A 31 6.35 -43.34 -7.45
CA ASN A 31 6.07 -44.78 -7.61
C ASN A 31 5.14 -45.37 -6.54
N ARG A 32 4.92 -44.65 -5.44
CA ARG A 32 4.07 -45.06 -4.31
C ARG A 32 2.66 -44.47 -4.35
N MET A 33 2.38 -43.62 -5.34
CA MET A 33 1.13 -42.90 -5.44
C MET A 33 0.62 -42.87 -6.88
N ILE A 34 -0.68 -42.67 -7.04
CA ILE A 34 -1.24 -42.39 -8.36
C ILE A 34 -0.98 -40.90 -8.66
N CYS A 35 -0.06 -40.63 -9.58
CA CYS A 35 0.26 -39.27 -9.99
C CYS A 35 -0.65 -38.82 -11.14
N ILE A 36 -1.44 -37.77 -10.90
CA ILE A 36 -2.22 -37.09 -11.93
C ILE A 36 -1.49 -35.80 -12.30
N TYR A 37 -0.98 -35.73 -13.53
CA TYR A 37 -0.34 -34.53 -14.06
C TYR A 37 -1.31 -33.76 -14.95
N ARG A 38 -1.34 -32.44 -14.79
CA ARG A 38 -2.06 -31.53 -15.70
C ARG A 38 -1.06 -30.63 -16.39
N SER A 39 -1.11 -30.60 -17.72
CA SER A 39 -0.37 -29.64 -18.52
C SER A 39 -0.98 -28.24 -18.40
N LEU A 40 -0.29 -27.25 -18.95
CA LEU A 40 -0.89 -25.92 -19.16
C LEU A 40 -2.14 -26.03 -20.05
N PRO A 41 -3.16 -25.18 -19.83
CA PRO A 41 -4.42 -25.25 -20.56
C PRO A 41 -4.21 -24.97 -22.06
N SER A 42 -4.80 -25.82 -22.91
CA SER A 42 -4.79 -25.63 -24.36
C SER A 42 -5.69 -24.47 -24.81
N ALA A 43 -5.69 -24.12 -26.10
CA ALA A 43 -6.62 -23.13 -26.69
C ALA A 43 -8.07 -23.40 -26.34
N GLU A 44 -8.46 -24.67 -26.49
CA GLU A 44 -9.82 -25.08 -26.26
C GLU A 44 -10.15 -25.09 -24.76
N ASP A 45 -9.23 -25.55 -23.91
CA ASP A 45 -9.46 -25.56 -22.46
C ASP A 45 -9.67 -24.15 -21.91
N GLN A 46 -8.89 -23.18 -22.40
CA GLN A 46 -9.03 -21.78 -21.98
C GLN A 46 -10.34 -21.16 -22.50
N LYS A 47 -10.78 -21.56 -23.70
CA LYS A 47 -12.09 -21.16 -24.22
C LYS A 47 -13.19 -21.71 -23.31
N VAL A 48 -13.18 -23.00 -23.02
CA VAL A 48 -14.16 -23.64 -22.12
C VAL A 48 -14.18 -22.96 -20.74
N LEU A 49 -12.99 -22.66 -20.19
CA LEU A 49 -12.83 -21.89 -18.97
C LEU A 49 -13.50 -20.51 -19.06
N ALA A 50 -13.28 -19.79 -20.16
CA ALA A 50 -13.81 -18.44 -20.35
C ALA A 50 -15.35 -18.44 -20.41
N TYR A 51 -15.98 -19.35 -21.16
CA TYR A 51 -17.44 -19.51 -21.17
C TYR A 51 -17.97 -19.81 -19.76
N GLY A 52 -17.35 -20.76 -19.06
CA GLY A 52 -17.74 -21.11 -17.69
C GLY A 52 -17.62 -19.93 -16.71
N CYS A 53 -16.56 -19.13 -16.81
CA CYS A 53 -16.37 -17.95 -15.97
C CYS A 53 -17.38 -16.84 -16.26
N LEU A 54 -17.75 -16.67 -17.54
CA LEU A 54 -18.77 -15.74 -17.99
C LEU A 54 -20.20 -16.24 -17.73
N GLY A 55 -20.37 -17.49 -17.27
CA GLY A 55 -21.69 -18.09 -17.02
C GLY A 55 -22.44 -18.46 -18.31
N LEU A 56 -21.71 -18.64 -19.41
CA LEU A 56 -22.24 -19.00 -20.72
C LEU A 56 -22.15 -20.51 -20.94
N GLN A 57 -23.07 -21.06 -21.74
CA GLN A 57 -23.05 -22.46 -22.14
C GLN A 57 -22.37 -22.61 -23.51
N LEU A 58 -21.60 -23.67 -23.69
CA LEU A 58 -21.06 -24.05 -25.00
C LEU A 58 -22.13 -24.83 -25.74
N GLU A 59 -22.78 -24.22 -26.74
CA GLU A 59 -23.71 -24.95 -27.60
C GLU A 59 -22.92 -25.91 -28.51
N GLN A 60 -22.89 -27.18 -28.14
CA GLN A 60 -22.34 -28.24 -29.00
C GLN A 60 -23.33 -28.53 -30.12
N GLY A 61 -23.14 -27.90 -31.29
CA GLY A 61 -23.75 -28.36 -32.54
C GLY A 61 -24.69 -27.42 -33.28
N GLN A 62 -24.81 -26.14 -32.91
CA GLN A 62 -25.36 -25.13 -33.82
C GLN A 62 -24.24 -24.25 -34.34
N SER A 63 -23.84 -24.51 -35.59
CA SER A 63 -23.07 -23.59 -36.40
C SER A 63 -23.96 -22.39 -36.80
N THR A 64 -24.34 -21.57 -35.84
CA THR A 64 -24.90 -20.24 -36.08
C THR A 64 -23.74 -19.24 -36.00
N THR A 65 -23.09 -19.12 -37.15
CA THR A 65 -22.59 -17.86 -37.71
C THR A 65 -22.59 -16.64 -36.77
N ASP A 66 -21.40 -16.13 -36.47
CA ASP A 66 -21.14 -14.72 -36.19
C ASP A 66 -21.66 -14.10 -34.88
N ASN A 67 -21.64 -14.86 -33.77
CA ASN A 67 -21.81 -14.24 -32.45
C ASN A 67 -20.63 -13.30 -32.13
N SER A 68 -20.90 -11.99 -32.08
CA SER A 68 -19.99 -10.92 -31.65
C SER A 68 -19.27 -11.29 -30.33
N LEU A 69 -20.02 -11.87 -29.40
CA LEU A 69 -19.52 -12.32 -28.10
C LEU A 69 -18.46 -13.44 -28.21
N ASP A 70 -18.64 -14.42 -29.10
CA ASP A 70 -17.69 -15.53 -29.28
C ASP A 70 -16.36 -15.02 -29.84
N LYS A 71 -16.42 -14.05 -30.76
CA LYS A 71 -15.26 -13.35 -31.30
C LYS A 71 -14.50 -12.60 -30.20
N ILE A 72 -15.23 -11.92 -29.29
CA ILE A 72 -14.65 -11.23 -28.14
C ILE A 72 -13.99 -12.24 -27.19
N ILE A 73 -14.68 -13.32 -26.81
CA ILE A 73 -14.14 -14.36 -25.89
C ILE A 73 -12.87 -14.98 -26.47
N TYR A 74 -12.86 -15.28 -27.77
CA TYR A 74 -11.66 -15.76 -28.46
C TYR A 74 -10.52 -14.73 -28.40
N GLY A 75 -10.84 -13.45 -28.66
CA GLY A 75 -9.91 -12.34 -28.54
C GLY A 75 -9.31 -12.20 -27.14
N LEU A 76 -10.13 -12.30 -26.09
CA LEU A 76 -9.69 -12.26 -24.69
C LEU A 76 -8.73 -13.40 -24.36
N CYS A 77 -9.05 -14.64 -24.79
CA CYS A 77 -8.20 -15.80 -24.57
C CYS A 77 -6.85 -15.67 -25.28
N HIS A 78 -6.88 -15.22 -26.55
CA HIS A 78 -5.67 -15.02 -27.33
C HIS A 78 -4.81 -13.86 -26.79
N GLY A 79 -5.43 -12.75 -26.38
CA GLY A 79 -4.76 -11.60 -25.77
C GLY A 79 -4.02 -12.01 -24.49
N TYR A 80 -4.67 -12.78 -23.62
CA TYR A 80 -4.03 -13.30 -22.41
C TYR A 80 -2.80 -14.16 -22.71
N ARG A 81 -2.84 -15.04 -23.72
CA ARG A 81 -1.67 -15.84 -24.13
C ARG A 81 -0.53 -15.00 -24.66
N GLN A 82 -0.86 -13.95 -25.41
CA GLN A 82 0.14 -13.04 -25.95
C GLN A 82 0.80 -12.24 -24.83
N VAL A 83 0.05 -11.84 -23.80
CA VAL A 83 0.59 -11.24 -22.58
C VAL A 83 1.55 -12.21 -21.87
N LEU A 84 1.18 -13.48 -21.70
CA LEU A 84 2.05 -14.48 -21.06
C LEU A 84 3.34 -14.77 -21.84
N ARG A 85 3.32 -14.61 -23.18
CA ARG A 85 4.48 -14.82 -24.06
C ARG A 85 5.33 -13.58 -24.26
N SER A 86 4.82 -12.40 -23.89
CA SER A 86 5.52 -11.13 -24.07
C SER A 86 6.74 -11.04 -23.16
N SER A 87 7.88 -10.62 -23.72
CA SER A 87 9.07 -10.28 -22.94
C SER A 87 8.97 -8.90 -22.27
N ASP A 88 8.06 -8.05 -22.76
CA ASP A 88 7.87 -6.69 -22.29
C ASP A 88 7.00 -6.60 -21.02
N ILE A 89 6.32 -7.68 -20.65
CA ILE A 89 5.41 -7.73 -19.51
C ILE A 89 5.99 -8.67 -18.46
N PRO A 90 6.16 -8.23 -17.20
CA PRO A 90 6.64 -9.10 -16.14
C PRO A 90 5.76 -10.35 -15.96
N HIS A 91 6.39 -11.51 -15.78
CA HIS A 91 5.70 -12.80 -15.51
C HIS A 91 5.11 -12.89 -14.09
N ILE A 92 4.30 -11.91 -13.71
CA ILE A 92 3.63 -11.82 -12.40
C ILE A 92 2.17 -12.25 -12.46
N PHE A 93 1.61 -12.31 -13.67
CA PHE A 93 0.22 -12.67 -13.93
C PHE A 93 0.06 -14.16 -14.16
N HIS A 94 -1.03 -14.71 -13.63
CA HIS A 94 -1.35 -16.14 -13.66
C HIS A 94 -2.81 -16.35 -14.02
N ASP A 95 -3.21 -17.60 -14.24
CA ASP A 95 -4.57 -17.94 -14.69
C ASP A 95 -5.66 -17.38 -13.78
N ARG A 96 -5.38 -17.22 -12.47
CA ARG A 96 -6.31 -16.56 -11.53
C ARG A 96 -6.58 -15.11 -11.91
N ASP A 97 -5.57 -14.35 -12.34
CA ASP A 97 -5.78 -12.95 -12.76
C ASP A 97 -6.75 -12.89 -13.95
N PHE A 98 -6.61 -13.80 -14.91
CA PHE A 98 -7.51 -13.93 -16.05
C PHE A 98 -8.91 -14.42 -15.66
N ILE A 99 -9.02 -15.44 -14.80
CA ILE A 99 -10.31 -15.97 -14.31
C ILE A 99 -11.11 -14.88 -13.60
N TYR A 100 -10.47 -14.11 -12.73
CA TYR A 100 -11.15 -13.06 -11.98
C TYR A 100 -11.54 -11.87 -12.85
N MET A 101 -10.73 -11.52 -13.86
CA MET A 101 -11.11 -10.57 -14.91
C MET A 101 -12.38 -11.03 -15.64
N LEU A 102 -12.46 -12.30 -16.06
CA LEU A 102 -13.66 -12.83 -16.73
C LEU A 102 -14.88 -12.84 -15.80
N ARG A 103 -14.70 -13.19 -14.52
CA ARG A 103 -15.78 -13.15 -13.54
C ARG A 103 -16.27 -11.74 -13.26
N GLU A 104 -15.41 -10.74 -13.35
CA GLU A 104 -15.80 -9.34 -13.26
C GLU A 104 -16.62 -8.92 -14.47
N LEU A 105 -16.17 -9.26 -15.69
CA LEU A 105 -16.91 -9.00 -16.93
C LEU A 105 -18.29 -9.66 -16.96
N ARG A 106 -18.44 -10.85 -16.34
CA ARG A 106 -19.74 -11.51 -16.17
C ARG A 106 -20.79 -10.62 -15.53
N PHE A 107 -20.41 -9.77 -14.57
CA PHE A 107 -21.40 -8.91 -13.90
C PHE A 107 -21.95 -7.83 -14.81
N GLU A 108 -21.15 -7.33 -15.75
CA GLU A 108 -21.62 -6.37 -16.74
C GLU A 108 -22.61 -7.02 -17.72
N LEU A 109 -22.43 -8.31 -18.01
CA LEU A 109 -23.40 -9.13 -18.77
C LEU A 109 -24.73 -9.36 -18.02
N MET A 110 -24.75 -9.22 -16.69
CA MET A 110 -25.90 -9.54 -15.83
C MET A 110 -26.76 -8.34 -15.43
N ASN A 111 -26.58 -7.14 -16.02
CA ASN A 111 -27.35 -5.95 -15.65
C ASN A 111 -28.87 -6.06 -15.96
N LEU A 112 -29.61 -6.58 -14.96
CA LEU A 112 -30.81 -6.02 -14.29
C LEU A 112 -31.84 -5.28 -15.17
N ASN A 113 -32.85 -6.02 -15.65
CA ASN A 113 -34.27 -5.67 -15.52
C ASN A 113 -35.10 -6.97 -15.62
N GLU A 114 -35.94 -7.24 -14.62
CA GLU A 114 -36.92 -8.36 -14.63
C GLU A 114 -38.09 -8.12 -15.59
N THR A 115 -38.06 -7.03 -16.35
CA THR A 115 -39.09 -6.68 -17.32
C THR A 115 -38.41 -6.11 -18.57
N GLU A 116 -38.81 -6.68 -19.71
CA GLU A 116 -38.40 -6.35 -21.08
C GLU A 116 -37.12 -7.06 -21.54
N GLU A 117 -37.36 -8.04 -22.43
CA GLU A 117 -36.46 -8.72 -23.36
C GLU A 117 -34.96 -8.48 -23.14
N ALA A 118 -34.28 -9.53 -22.68
CA ALA A 118 -32.84 -9.59 -22.45
C ALA A 118 -32.05 -9.27 -23.74
N ASN A 119 -31.91 -7.98 -24.05
CA ASN A 119 -30.88 -7.50 -24.97
C ASN A 119 -29.54 -7.73 -24.29
N ILE A 120 -28.75 -8.65 -24.84
CA ILE A 120 -27.36 -8.92 -24.48
C ILE A 120 -26.62 -7.56 -24.47
N ARG A 121 -26.36 -6.99 -23.29
CA ARG A 121 -25.47 -5.83 -23.18
C ARG A 121 -24.04 -6.36 -23.27
N GLU A 122 -23.44 -6.12 -24.43
CA GLU A 122 -22.14 -6.64 -24.84
C GLU A 122 -21.01 -6.21 -23.89
N ILE A 123 -19.97 -7.03 -23.79
CA ILE A 123 -18.70 -6.61 -23.18
C ILE A 123 -18.24 -5.37 -23.94
N THR A 124 -18.12 -4.23 -23.27
CA THR A 124 -17.69 -2.97 -23.89
C THR A 124 -16.18 -2.76 -23.75
N PRO A 125 -15.55 -1.94 -24.61
CA PRO A 125 -14.15 -1.55 -24.44
C PRO A 125 -13.87 -1.01 -23.03
N LEU A 126 -14.69 -0.09 -22.54
CA LEU A 126 -14.54 0.46 -21.19
C LEU A 126 -14.65 -0.60 -20.08
N SER A 127 -15.55 -1.58 -20.21
CA SER A 127 -15.65 -2.69 -19.25
C SER A 127 -14.41 -3.57 -19.24
N LEU A 128 -13.83 -3.83 -20.42
CA LEU A 128 -12.57 -4.56 -20.55
C LEU A 128 -11.42 -3.78 -19.91
N LEU A 129 -11.32 -2.48 -20.19
CA LEU A 129 -10.30 -1.62 -19.57
C LEU A 129 -10.40 -1.68 -18.04
N ARG A 130 -11.61 -1.56 -17.49
CA ARG A 130 -11.83 -1.63 -16.04
C ARG A 130 -11.46 -2.98 -15.44
N ALA A 131 -11.83 -4.07 -16.09
CA ALA A 131 -11.49 -5.42 -15.63
C ALA A 131 -9.97 -5.69 -15.69
N LEU A 132 -9.28 -5.15 -16.71
CA LEU A 132 -7.83 -5.18 -16.81
C LEU A 132 -7.17 -4.33 -15.72
N GLU A 133 -7.64 -3.10 -15.52
CA GLU A 133 -7.19 -2.21 -14.44
C GLU A 133 -7.38 -2.84 -13.07
N ASP A 134 -8.46 -3.58 -12.83
CA ASP A 134 -8.67 -4.23 -11.55
C ASP A 134 -7.74 -5.45 -11.40
N ASN A 135 -7.62 -6.32 -12.41
CA ASN A 135 -6.98 -7.63 -12.24
C ASN A 135 -5.51 -7.73 -12.67
N PHE A 136 -5.04 -6.83 -13.53
CA PHE A 136 -3.69 -6.82 -14.11
C PHE A 136 -2.82 -5.65 -13.63
N ASN A 137 -3.00 -5.23 -12.37
CA ASN A 137 -2.15 -4.24 -11.70
C ASN A 137 -0.85 -4.85 -11.13
N GLY A 138 0.01 -3.98 -10.58
CA GLY A 138 1.29 -4.38 -9.95
C GLY A 138 2.48 -4.37 -10.90
N VAL A 139 2.30 -3.80 -12.08
CA VAL A 139 3.33 -3.51 -13.09
C VAL A 139 3.47 -1.99 -13.26
N ARG A 140 4.52 -1.55 -13.95
CA ARG A 140 4.72 -0.14 -14.27
C ARG A 140 3.65 0.37 -15.24
N VAL A 141 3.51 1.69 -15.31
CA VAL A 141 2.52 2.38 -16.14
C VAL A 141 2.67 1.98 -17.61
N GLU A 142 3.90 1.95 -18.13
CA GLU A 142 4.22 1.63 -19.52
C GLU A 142 4.00 0.15 -19.84
N GLU A 143 4.29 -0.73 -18.88
CA GLU A 143 4.07 -2.18 -18.99
C GLU A 143 2.56 -2.48 -19.04
N PHE A 144 1.76 -1.78 -18.23
CA PHE A 144 0.31 -1.87 -18.26
C PHE A 144 -0.26 -1.35 -19.60
N ASP A 145 0.23 -0.23 -20.11
CA ASP A 145 -0.25 0.33 -21.37
C ASP A 145 0.00 -0.63 -22.54
N ARG A 146 1.15 -1.30 -22.56
CA ARG A 146 1.44 -2.37 -23.53
C ARG A 146 0.51 -3.57 -23.37
N LEU A 147 0.18 -3.94 -22.14
CA LEU A 147 -0.78 -5.02 -21.86
C LEU A 147 -2.15 -4.69 -22.44
N VAL A 148 -2.64 -3.48 -22.20
CA VAL A 148 -3.91 -2.98 -22.76
C VAL A 148 -3.85 -2.98 -24.29
N ASP A 149 -2.74 -2.55 -24.89
CA ASP A 149 -2.58 -2.54 -26.36
C ASP A 149 -2.61 -3.95 -26.97
N ILE A 150 -2.06 -4.95 -26.30
CA ILE A 150 -2.15 -6.35 -26.72
C ILE A 150 -3.62 -6.79 -26.75
N PHE A 151 -4.37 -6.55 -25.67
CA PHE A 151 -5.80 -6.90 -25.64
C PHE A 151 -6.62 -6.11 -26.68
N ALA A 152 -6.39 -4.80 -26.80
CA ALA A 152 -7.05 -3.95 -27.78
C ALA A 152 -6.83 -4.41 -29.21
N THR A 153 -5.58 -4.77 -29.56
CA THR A 153 -5.23 -5.22 -30.90
C THR A 153 -5.88 -6.56 -31.21
N VAL A 154 -5.71 -7.55 -30.32
CA VAL A 154 -6.20 -8.91 -30.55
C VAL A 154 -7.73 -8.98 -30.56
N VAL A 155 -8.39 -8.29 -29.62
CA VAL A 155 -9.86 -8.21 -29.62
C VAL A 155 -10.33 -7.35 -30.80
N GLY A 156 -9.62 -6.26 -31.11
CA GLY A 156 -9.88 -5.35 -32.23
C GLY A 156 -9.72 -5.94 -33.63
N GLU A 157 -8.95 -7.01 -33.78
CA GLU A 157 -8.90 -7.82 -35.02
C GLU A 157 -10.19 -8.60 -35.26
N LYS A 158 -10.90 -8.95 -34.17
CA LYS A 158 -12.11 -9.77 -34.20
C LYS A 158 -13.39 -8.93 -34.07
N CYS A 159 -13.33 -7.82 -33.33
CA CYS A 159 -14.41 -6.87 -33.11
C CYS A 159 -13.87 -5.43 -33.15
N TYR A 160 -14.19 -4.69 -34.23
CA TYR A 160 -13.58 -3.38 -34.53
C TYR A 160 -13.78 -2.33 -33.43
N GLU A 161 -14.88 -2.41 -32.68
CA GLU A 161 -15.21 -1.48 -31.60
C GLU A 161 -14.11 -1.43 -30.53
N PHE A 162 -13.42 -2.54 -30.28
CA PHE A 162 -12.33 -2.59 -29.28
C PHE A 162 -11.04 -1.90 -29.73
N ARG A 163 -10.95 -1.43 -30.98
CA ARG A 163 -9.84 -0.55 -31.40
C ARG A 163 -9.93 0.82 -30.72
N SER A 164 -11.14 1.27 -30.36
CA SER A 164 -11.32 2.53 -29.61
C SER A 164 -10.68 2.49 -28.23
N LEU A 165 -10.40 1.29 -27.68
CA LEU A 165 -9.73 1.12 -26.39
C LEU A 165 -8.37 1.84 -26.34
N ILE A 166 -7.68 1.95 -27.48
CA ILE A 166 -6.39 2.64 -27.59
C ILE A 166 -6.55 4.15 -27.38
N ASP A 167 -7.68 4.71 -27.82
CA ASP A 167 -8.00 6.12 -27.66
C ASP A 167 -8.64 6.38 -26.26
N GLU A 168 -9.52 5.49 -25.82
CA GLU A 168 -10.23 5.54 -24.54
C GLU A 168 -9.29 5.38 -23.34
N LYS A 169 -8.22 4.57 -23.44
CA LYS A 169 -7.28 4.37 -22.32
C LYS A 169 -6.61 5.67 -21.86
N GLN A 170 -6.47 6.67 -22.73
CA GLN A 170 -5.85 7.94 -22.31
C GLN A 170 -6.82 8.83 -21.53
N GLN A 171 -8.12 8.73 -21.79
CA GLN A 171 -9.15 9.60 -21.20
C GLN A 171 -9.82 8.96 -19.98
N CYS A 172 -10.02 7.64 -20.00
CA CYS A 172 -10.84 6.92 -19.02
C CYS A 172 -10.01 6.14 -17.98
N ARG A 173 -8.67 6.15 -18.08
CA ARG A 173 -7.81 5.39 -17.16
C ARG A 173 -7.94 5.89 -15.74
N ARG A 174 -8.24 4.98 -14.83
CA ARG A 174 -8.32 5.25 -13.39
C ARG A 174 -6.93 5.22 -12.77
N ASN A 175 -6.72 6.06 -11.76
CA ASN A 175 -5.51 5.99 -10.95
C ASN A 175 -5.57 4.82 -9.96
N ILE A 176 -4.40 4.25 -9.62
CA ILE A 176 -4.25 3.12 -8.69
C ILE A 176 -4.97 3.36 -7.33
N PRO A 177 -4.86 4.53 -6.67
CA PRO A 177 -5.59 4.82 -5.44
C PRO A 177 -7.11 4.66 -5.60
N THR A 178 -7.67 5.14 -6.71
CA THR A 178 -9.10 5.06 -7.02
C THR A 178 -9.52 3.61 -7.28
N ILE A 179 -8.72 2.86 -8.04
CA ILE A 179 -8.98 1.44 -8.29
C ILE A 179 -9.01 0.66 -6.98
N LEU A 180 -8.00 0.85 -6.12
CA LEU A 180 -7.94 0.19 -4.82
C LEU A 180 -9.13 0.59 -3.93
N ARG A 181 -9.46 1.88 -3.85
CA ARG A 181 -10.60 2.37 -3.06
C ARG A 181 -11.92 1.73 -3.51
N ASN A 182 -12.13 1.62 -4.82
CA ASN A 182 -13.32 0.98 -5.38
C ASN A 182 -13.35 -0.53 -5.05
N SER A 183 -12.20 -1.21 -5.16
CA SER A 183 -12.07 -2.63 -4.79
C SER A 183 -12.33 -2.87 -3.29
N MET A 184 -11.96 -1.93 -2.42
CA MET A 184 -12.24 -2.00 -0.98
C MET A 184 -13.74 -1.77 -0.66
N LYS A 185 -14.40 -0.87 -1.39
CA LYS A 185 -15.84 -0.54 -1.22
C LYS A 185 -16.78 -1.49 -1.97
N LEU A 186 -16.26 -2.56 -2.58
CA LEU A 186 -17.04 -3.48 -3.39
C LEU A 186 -18.15 -4.14 -2.55
N ALA A 187 -19.40 -4.10 -3.03
CA ALA A 187 -20.54 -4.73 -2.35
C ALA A 187 -20.30 -6.23 -2.09
N SER A 188 -20.79 -6.75 -0.95
CA SER A 188 -20.56 -8.13 -0.50
C SER A 188 -20.93 -9.18 -1.55
N ALA A 189 -22.02 -8.97 -2.29
CA ALA A 189 -22.43 -9.86 -3.39
C ALA A 189 -21.38 -9.96 -4.51
N ARG A 190 -20.80 -8.84 -4.92
CA ARG A 190 -19.75 -8.75 -5.96
C ARG A 190 -18.43 -9.31 -5.43
N ARG A 191 -18.08 -8.93 -4.20
CA ARG A 191 -16.87 -9.40 -3.50
C ARG A 191 -16.81 -10.92 -3.40
N ARG A 192 -17.93 -11.60 -3.12
CA ARG A 192 -17.99 -13.08 -3.08
C ARG A 192 -17.66 -13.75 -4.41
N LEU A 193 -17.90 -13.08 -5.54
CA LEU A 193 -17.77 -13.67 -6.87
C LEU A 193 -16.42 -13.37 -7.52
N TYR A 194 -15.93 -12.13 -7.40
CA TYR A 194 -14.66 -11.71 -8.00
C TYR A 194 -13.78 -10.80 -7.12
N GLY A 195 -14.15 -10.56 -5.86
CA GLY A 195 -13.33 -9.75 -4.95
C GLY A 195 -12.17 -10.55 -4.38
N ARG A 196 -10.95 -10.28 -4.83
CA ARG A 196 -9.72 -10.87 -4.26
C ARG A 196 -9.19 -10.06 -3.09
N TYR A 197 -8.40 -10.71 -2.23
CA TYR A 197 -7.56 -10.01 -1.25
C TYR A 197 -6.44 -9.25 -1.95
N LYS A 198 -5.86 -8.26 -1.25
CA LYS A 198 -5.01 -7.25 -1.86
C LYS A 198 -3.54 -7.51 -1.49
N LEU A 199 -2.65 -7.33 -2.45
CA LEU A 199 -1.21 -7.33 -2.25
C LEU A 199 -0.67 -5.95 -2.63
N ILE A 200 -0.15 -5.24 -1.64
CA ILE A 200 0.48 -3.92 -1.82
C ILE A 200 1.97 -4.16 -2.01
N ILE A 201 2.45 -3.83 -3.19
CA ILE A 201 3.86 -3.81 -3.56
C ILE A 201 4.37 -2.41 -3.27
N ASP A 202 5.18 -2.29 -2.23
CA ASP A 202 5.82 -1.05 -1.85
C ASP A 202 7.11 -0.89 -2.66
N GLU A 203 7.17 0.11 -3.54
CA GLU A 203 8.39 0.42 -4.28
C GLU A 203 9.49 0.97 -3.36
N SER A 204 9.11 1.46 -2.17
CA SER A 204 10.03 1.87 -1.12
C SER A 204 10.45 0.71 -0.22
N ASN A 205 11.52 0.90 0.55
CA ASN A 205 11.97 -0.05 1.57
C ASN A 205 11.50 0.31 2.99
N ASP A 206 10.79 1.42 3.17
CA ASP A 206 10.52 2.03 4.48
C ASP A 206 9.02 2.09 4.83
N GLU A 207 8.22 1.18 4.25
CA GLU A 207 6.77 1.12 4.47
C GLU A 207 6.03 2.40 4.05
N SER A 208 6.56 3.16 3.08
CA SER A 208 5.93 4.38 2.58
C SER A 208 4.54 4.13 2.01
N ALA A 209 4.35 3.03 1.29
CA ALA A 209 3.04 2.67 0.77
C ALA A 209 1.98 2.53 1.88
N VAL A 210 2.36 1.92 3.02
CA VAL A 210 1.46 1.77 4.17
C VAL A 210 1.01 3.13 4.70
N ARG A 211 1.94 4.07 4.85
CA ARG A 211 1.60 5.43 5.31
C ARG A 211 0.66 6.12 4.33
N LEU A 212 0.90 5.98 3.03
CA LEU A 212 0.04 6.56 1.98
C LEU A 212 -1.39 6.00 2.03
N LEU A 213 -1.57 4.71 2.30
CA LEU A 213 -2.88 4.08 2.40
C LEU A 213 -3.76 4.71 3.50
N PHE A 214 -3.17 5.00 4.67
CA PHE A 214 -3.87 5.69 5.75
C PHE A 214 -4.07 7.17 5.46
N GLN A 215 -3.03 7.86 4.96
CA GLN A 215 -3.11 9.30 4.64
C GLN A 215 -4.15 9.61 3.58
N CYS A 216 -4.33 8.73 2.59
CA CYS A 216 -5.33 8.91 1.52
C CYS A 216 -6.73 8.43 1.93
N GLY A 217 -6.93 7.97 3.16
CA GLY A 217 -8.21 7.44 3.64
C GLY A 217 -8.68 6.18 2.91
N ILE A 218 -7.76 5.45 2.26
CA ILE A 218 -8.07 4.14 1.67
C ILE A 218 -8.28 3.12 2.80
N LEU A 219 -7.42 3.20 3.83
CA LEU A 219 -7.58 2.46 5.07
C LEU A 219 -8.00 3.40 6.18
N ASN A 220 -8.93 2.94 7.01
CA ASN A 220 -9.35 3.68 8.19
C ASN A 220 -8.29 3.51 9.30
N SER A 221 -7.93 4.62 9.95
CA SER A 221 -7.01 4.60 11.10
C SER A 221 -7.68 4.10 12.39
N ASP A 222 -9.01 3.98 12.42
CA ASP A 222 -9.75 3.39 13.54
C ASP A 222 -9.43 1.89 13.71
N PRO A 223 -8.87 1.47 14.86
CA PRO A 223 -8.58 0.06 15.18
C PRO A 223 -9.82 -0.86 15.14
N ASN A 224 -11.02 -0.30 15.26
CA ASN A 224 -12.26 -1.07 15.15
C ASN A 224 -12.59 -1.47 13.71
N GLN A 225 -12.07 -0.73 12.71
CA GLN A 225 -12.29 -1.02 11.30
C GLN A 225 -11.08 -1.67 10.63
N THR A 226 -9.88 -1.18 10.93
CA THR A 226 -8.62 -1.72 10.38
C THR A 226 -7.67 -2.12 11.49
N THR A 227 -7.18 -3.36 11.46
CA THR A 227 -6.17 -3.85 12.39
C THR A 227 -4.85 -4.13 11.66
N VAL A 228 -3.75 -3.56 12.16
CA VAL A 228 -2.42 -3.74 11.57
C VAL A 228 -1.66 -4.82 12.34
N PHE A 229 -1.27 -5.88 11.64
CA PHE A 229 -0.42 -6.94 12.16
C PHE A 229 1.00 -6.78 11.62
N ARG A 230 1.96 -6.52 12.52
CA ARG A 230 3.38 -6.43 12.19
C ARG A 230 4.15 -7.50 12.95
N MET A 231 4.96 -8.28 12.23
CA MET A 231 5.94 -9.16 12.87
C MET A 231 7.32 -8.53 12.87
N SER A 232 8.07 -8.92 13.89
CA SER A 232 9.41 -8.44 14.16
C SER A 232 10.45 -9.24 13.37
N ASP A 233 11.49 -8.54 12.92
CA ASP A 233 12.69 -9.14 12.32
C ASP A 233 13.81 -9.33 13.34
N PHE A 234 13.60 -9.01 14.62
CA PHE A 234 14.59 -9.24 15.66
C PHE A 234 14.78 -10.75 15.86
N PRO A 235 16.03 -11.27 15.89
CA PRO A 235 16.32 -12.71 15.99
C PRO A 235 15.57 -13.42 17.12
N ASP A 236 15.49 -12.78 18.30
CA ASP A 236 14.82 -13.33 19.48
C ASP A 236 13.29 -13.45 19.32
N ASP A 237 12.71 -12.70 18.39
CA ASP A 237 11.27 -12.73 18.07
C ASP A 237 10.94 -13.71 16.92
N ILE A 238 11.93 -14.19 16.17
CA ILE A 238 11.69 -15.04 14.99
C ILE A 238 11.18 -16.42 15.39
N ASP A 239 11.75 -17.00 16.44
CA ASP A 239 11.44 -18.35 16.91
C ASP A 239 10.33 -18.38 17.98
N ASN A 240 9.65 -17.25 18.20
CA ASN A 240 8.58 -17.17 19.19
C ASN A 240 7.24 -17.64 18.61
N ASP A 241 7.04 -18.96 18.61
CA ASP A 241 5.80 -19.60 18.15
C ASP A 241 4.55 -19.13 18.91
N LEU A 242 4.68 -18.74 20.18
CA LEU A 242 3.55 -18.21 20.96
C LEU A 242 3.04 -16.90 20.35
N ARG A 243 3.95 -16.02 19.90
CA ARG A 243 3.60 -14.77 19.22
C ARG A 243 2.92 -15.04 17.87
N HIS A 244 3.36 -16.04 17.13
CA HIS A 244 2.68 -16.47 15.89
C HIS A 244 1.24 -16.91 16.17
N VAL A 245 1.04 -17.73 17.22
CA VAL A 245 -0.28 -18.21 17.65
C VAL A 245 -1.18 -17.06 18.12
N GLU A 246 -0.63 -16.09 18.86
CA GLU A 246 -1.37 -14.91 19.31
C GLU A 246 -1.85 -14.06 18.13
N ILE A 247 -0.96 -13.74 17.19
CA ILE A 247 -1.32 -12.96 15.99
C ILE A 247 -2.38 -13.71 15.17
N LEU A 248 -2.23 -15.02 14.96
CA LEU A 248 -3.22 -15.83 14.25
C LEU A 248 -4.58 -15.86 14.96
N SER A 249 -4.58 -15.89 16.30
CA SER A 249 -5.81 -15.83 17.10
C SER A 249 -6.51 -14.47 16.98
N ASN A 250 -5.74 -13.39 16.93
CA ASN A 250 -6.27 -12.05 16.70
C ASN A 250 -6.78 -11.88 15.26
N ILE A 251 -6.08 -12.44 14.25
CA ILE A 251 -6.54 -12.47 12.86
C ILE A 251 -7.87 -13.23 12.77
N LYS A 252 -8.00 -14.38 13.45
CA LYS A 252 -9.24 -15.13 13.55
C LYS A 252 -10.39 -14.23 14.05
N LEU A 253 -10.17 -13.48 15.13
CA LEU A 253 -11.19 -12.56 15.65
C LEU A 253 -11.57 -11.47 14.64
N CYS A 254 -10.59 -10.91 13.93
CA CYS A 254 -10.85 -9.95 12.84
C CYS A 254 -11.66 -10.57 11.68
N MET A 255 -11.41 -11.84 11.33
CA MET A 255 -12.17 -12.58 10.33
C MET A 255 -13.64 -12.77 10.74
N GLU A 256 -13.87 -13.13 12.01
CA GLU A 256 -15.22 -13.34 12.55
C GLU A 256 -16.01 -12.03 12.69
N THR A 257 -15.32 -10.92 12.95
CA THR A 257 -15.93 -9.59 13.16
C THR A 257 -15.97 -8.72 11.90
N GLY A 258 -15.40 -9.16 10.78
CA GLY A 258 -15.43 -8.42 9.52
C GLY A 258 -14.50 -7.23 9.42
N LYS A 259 -13.46 -7.18 10.26
CA LYS A 259 -12.46 -6.10 10.21
C LYS A 259 -11.55 -6.24 9.00
N THR A 260 -11.03 -5.11 8.50
CA THR A 260 -9.94 -5.13 7.53
C THR A 260 -8.63 -5.39 8.26
N ILE A 261 -7.80 -6.30 7.74
CA ILE A 261 -6.46 -6.55 8.27
C ILE A 261 -5.39 -6.09 7.29
N LEU A 262 -4.38 -5.40 7.81
CA LEU A 262 -3.16 -5.05 7.11
C LEU A 262 -2.00 -5.85 7.69
N MET A 263 -1.39 -6.70 6.87
CA MET A 263 -0.35 -7.62 7.29
C MET A 263 1.01 -7.15 6.77
N ILE A 264 1.89 -6.73 7.68
CA ILE A 264 3.23 -6.19 7.39
C ILE A 264 4.27 -7.18 7.91
N ASN A 265 5.19 -7.59 7.03
CA ASN A 265 6.27 -8.53 7.36
C ASN A 265 5.75 -9.86 7.97
N THR A 266 4.70 -10.43 7.41
CA THR A 266 3.98 -11.59 7.99
C THR A 266 4.25 -12.92 7.28
N GLY A 267 5.31 -13.00 6.46
CA GLY A 267 5.60 -14.16 5.62
C GLY A 267 5.59 -15.50 6.37
N ARG A 268 6.02 -15.49 7.64
CA ARG A 268 6.10 -16.67 8.52
C ARG A 268 4.75 -17.33 8.79
N ILE A 269 3.65 -16.56 8.79
CA ILE A 269 2.29 -17.09 9.05
C ILE A 269 1.43 -17.22 7.79
N HIS A 270 1.96 -16.90 6.61
CA HIS A 270 1.19 -17.02 5.37
C HIS A 270 0.74 -18.46 5.11
N GLY A 271 1.55 -19.45 5.52
CA GLY A 271 1.18 -20.87 5.43
C GLY A 271 -0.05 -21.24 6.26
N ALA A 272 -0.22 -20.62 7.43
CA ALA A 272 -1.37 -20.84 8.31
C ALA A 272 -2.70 -20.31 7.73
N LEU A 273 -2.62 -19.31 6.86
CA LEU A 273 -3.76 -18.65 6.20
C LEU A 273 -3.95 -19.11 4.75
N TYR A 274 -3.35 -20.24 4.37
CA TYR A 274 -3.34 -20.71 2.98
C TYR A 274 -4.75 -20.85 2.39
N ASP A 275 -5.69 -21.47 3.11
CA ASP A 275 -7.07 -21.65 2.62
C ASP A 275 -7.81 -20.30 2.51
N VAL A 276 -7.56 -19.39 3.45
CA VAL A 276 -8.09 -18.01 3.42
C VAL A 276 -7.61 -17.28 2.18
N PHE A 277 -6.30 -17.26 1.92
CA PHE A 277 -5.73 -16.60 0.74
C PHE A 277 -6.16 -17.26 -0.57
N ASN A 278 -6.41 -18.57 -0.56
CA ASN A 278 -6.98 -19.25 -1.72
C ASN A 278 -8.44 -18.88 -1.99
N GLN A 279 -9.13 -18.25 -1.03
CA GLN A 279 -10.59 -18.13 -1.00
C GLN A 279 -11.30 -19.48 -1.09
N ASN A 280 -10.68 -20.49 -0.46
CA ASN A 280 -11.26 -21.80 -0.32
C ASN A 280 -12.24 -21.77 0.86
N PHE A 281 -13.50 -21.47 0.54
CA PHE A 281 -14.55 -21.29 1.53
C PHE A 281 -15.60 -22.40 1.44
N SER A 282 -16.00 -22.93 2.60
CA SER A 282 -17.20 -23.76 2.73
C SER A 282 -18.38 -22.88 3.16
N ILE A 283 -19.54 -23.10 2.58
CA ILE A 283 -20.76 -22.37 2.90
C ILE A 283 -21.67 -23.32 3.66
N MET A 284 -22.05 -22.96 4.88
CA MET A 284 -23.15 -23.60 5.59
C MET A 284 -24.32 -22.63 5.57
N ALA A 285 -25.38 -23.03 4.86
CA ALA A 285 -26.62 -22.28 4.80
C ALA A 285 -27.69 -23.05 5.57
N ASN A 286 -28.25 -22.41 6.58
CA ASN A 286 -29.49 -22.82 7.23
C ASN A 286 -30.62 -21.89 6.78
N GLU A 287 -31.88 -22.22 7.07
CA GLU A 287 -33.05 -21.43 6.66
C GLU A 287 -32.97 -19.94 7.08
N GLU A 288 -32.27 -19.64 8.17
CA GLU A 288 -32.15 -18.28 8.74
C GLU A 288 -30.80 -17.59 8.50
N SER A 289 -29.72 -18.32 8.19
CA SER A 289 -28.40 -17.69 8.02
C SER A 289 -27.45 -18.48 7.11
N ARG A 290 -26.68 -17.73 6.31
CA ARG A 290 -25.60 -18.25 5.48
C ARG A 290 -24.27 -17.84 6.10
N LYS A 291 -23.50 -18.82 6.58
CA LYS A 291 -22.16 -18.60 7.14
C LYS A 291 -21.10 -19.19 6.22
N THR A 292 -20.04 -18.40 6.03
CA THR A 292 -18.88 -18.79 5.22
C THR A 292 -17.76 -19.18 6.17
N PHE A 293 -17.09 -20.31 5.94
CA PHE A 293 -16.01 -20.81 6.78
C PHE A 293 -14.74 -21.01 5.96
N SER A 294 -13.59 -20.80 6.59
CA SER A 294 -12.28 -21.15 6.03
C SER A 294 -11.41 -21.79 7.09
N LYS A 295 -10.46 -22.61 6.66
CA LYS A 295 -9.52 -23.29 7.55
C LYS A 295 -8.35 -22.38 7.87
N VAL A 296 -8.02 -22.28 9.15
CA VAL A 296 -6.83 -21.57 9.64
C VAL A 296 -6.04 -22.50 10.53
N ALA A 297 -4.74 -22.64 10.27
CA ALA A 297 -3.86 -23.41 11.15
C ALA A 297 -3.38 -22.52 12.30
N ILE A 298 -3.67 -22.90 13.54
CA ILE A 298 -3.24 -22.19 14.74
C ILE A 298 -2.44 -23.19 15.59
N GLY A 299 -1.12 -23.03 15.60
CA GLY A 299 -0.21 -24.02 16.18
C GLY A 299 -0.37 -25.38 15.49
N PRO A 300 -0.53 -26.49 16.22
CA PRO A 300 -0.65 -27.83 15.63
C PRO A 300 -2.07 -28.17 15.13
N LYS A 301 -3.06 -27.28 15.31
CA LYS A 301 -4.47 -27.55 14.98
C LYS A 301 -4.93 -26.71 13.80
N THR A 302 -5.72 -27.31 12.92
CA THR A 302 -6.49 -26.59 11.91
C THR A 302 -7.90 -26.38 12.44
N VAL A 303 -8.38 -25.13 12.43
CA VAL A 303 -9.68 -24.73 12.96
C VAL A 303 -10.51 -24.12 11.83
N ASP A 304 -11.80 -24.45 11.78
CA ASP A 304 -12.75 -23.78 10.90
C ASP A 304 -13.15 -22.43 11.50
N VAL A 305 -12.87 -21.35 10.76
CA VAL A 305 -13.09 -19.97 11.18
C VAL A 305 -14.20 -19.37 10.32
N VAL A 306 -15.17 -18.71 10.97
CA VAL A 306 -16.20 -17.96 10.26
C VAL A 306 -15.56 -16.74 9.61
N VAL A 307 -15.81 -16.56 8.31
CA VAL A 307 -15.36 -15.41 7.53
C VAL A 307 -16.55 -14.50 7.31
N HIS A 308 -16.54 -13.36 7.96
CA HIS A 308 -17.54 -12.31 7.76
C HIS A 308 -17.47 -11.77 6.32
N GLU A 309 -18.61 -11.37 5.74
CA GLU A 309 -18.65 -10.94 4.33
C GLU A 309 -17.85 -9.66 4.06
N ASP A 310 -17.71 -8.80 5.07
CA ASP A 310 -16.92 -7.56 5.02
C ASP A 310 -15.45 -7.71 5.37
N PHE A 311 -15.02 -8.89 5.79
CA PHE A 311 -13.61 -9.14 6.07
C PHE A 311 -12.75 -8.87 4.83
N GLN A 312 -11.70 -8.06 4.99
CA GLN A 312 -10.72 -7.76 3.95
C GLN A 312 -9.32 -8.05 4.47
N CYS A 313 -8.49 -8.63 3.61
CA CYS A 313 -7.08 -8.87 3.90
C CYS A 313 -6.22 -8.12 2.88
N ILE A 314 -5.23 -7.41 3.41
CA ILE A 314 -4.22 -6.67 2.68
C ILE A 314 -2.85 -7.15 3.15
N VAL A 315 -2.06 -7.68 2.24
CA VAL A 315 -0.69 -8.09 2.49
C VAL A 315 0.25 -7.02 1.92
N HIS A 316 1.16 -6.52 2.75
CA HIS A 316 2.23 -5.62 2.33
C HIS A 316 3.51 -6.42 2.05
N ILE A 317 4.15 -6.11 0.94
CA ILE A 317 5.46 -6.66 0.56
C ILE A 317 6.34 -5.54 -0.01
N LYS A 318 7.66 -5.63 0.21
CA LYS A 318 8.60 -4.69 -0.42
C LYS A 318 8.93 -5.16 -1.83
N ARG A 319 9.25 -4.22 -2.73
CA ARG A 319 9.69 -4.53 -4.09
C ARG A 319 10.96 -5.37 -4.12
N SER A 320 11.86 -5.17 -3.15
CA SER A 320 13.08 -5.95 -2.96
C SER A 320 12.80 -7.44 -2.68
N GLU A 321 11.76 -7.73 -1.90
CA GLU A 321 11.33 -9.09 -1.52
C GLU A 321 10.52 -9.78 -2.62
N PHE A 322 10.01 -9.02 -3.59
CA PHE A 322 9.10 -9.52 -4.64
C PHE A 322 9.65 -10.70 -5.43
N LYS A 323 10.98 -10.77 -5.63
CA LYS A 323 11.64 -11.84 -6.40
C LYS A 323 11.64 -13.19 -5.67
N ASP A 324 11.63 -13.16 -4.35
CA ASP A 324 11.71 -14.36 -3.51
C ASP A 324 10.33 -14.96 -3.24
N ILE A 325 9.26 -14.20 -3.53
CA ILE A 325 7.89 -14.63 -3.30
C ILE A 325 7.47 -15.64 -4.38
N PRO A 326 6.99 -16.83 -3.99
CA PRO A 326 6.52 -17.83 -4.94
C PRO A 326 5.38 -17.30 -5.81
N ALA A 327 5.49 -17.51 -7.12
CA ALA A 327 4.45 -17.16 -8.10
C ALA A 327 3.02 -17.65 -7.72
N PRO A 328 2.84 -18.87 -7.16
CA PRO A 328 1.53 -19.31 -6.68
C PRO A 328 0.95 -18.39 -5.59
N PHE A 329 1.78 -17.84 -4.70
CA PHE A 329 1.32 -16.89 -3.69
C PHE A 329 0.82 -15.60 -4.35
N LEU A 330 1.61 -15.02 -5.26
CA LEU A 330 1.24 -13.80 -6.00
C LEU A 330 -0.05 -13.94 -6.81
N SER A 331 -0.38 -15.12 -7.31
CA SER A 331 -1.61 -15.37 -8.08
C SER A 331 -2.90 -15.29 -7.25
N ARG A 332 -2.80 -15.36 -5.91
CA ARG A 332 -3.96 -15.35 -5.00
C ARG A 332 -4.51 -13.96 -4.75
N PHE A 333 -3.70 -12.93 -4.96
CA PHE A 333 -4.03 -11.55 -4.60
C PHE A 333 -4.18 -10.67 -5.82
N GLN A 334 -5.04 -9.66 -5.69
CA GLN A 334 -5.07 -8.49 -6.56
C GLN A 334 -3.87 -7.61 -6.19
N LYS A 335 -2.99 -7.37 -7.15
CA LYS A 335 -1.70 -6.69 -6.95
C LYS A 335 -1.86 -5.19 -7.13
N TYR A 336 -1.17 -4.38 -6.34
CA TYR A 336 -1.10 -2.94 -6.53
C TYR A 336 0.31 -2.44 -6.20
N SER A 337 0.94 -1.69 -7.11
CA SER A 337 2.24 -1.06 -6.85
C SER A 337 2.03 0.38 -6.41
N PHE A 338 2.75 0.76 -5.35
CA PHE A 338 2.69 2.07 -4.73
C PHE A 338 4.08 2.68 -4.70
N SER A 339 4.23 3.82 -5.37
CA SER A 339 5.39 4.70 -5.29
C SER A 339 4.96 6.09 -4.82
N ILE A 340 5.77 6.73 -3.98
CA ILE A 340 5.51 8.12 -3.56
C ILE A 340 5.54 9.05 -4.77
N SER A 341 6.44 8.82 -5.74
CA SER A 341 6.52 9.61 -6.97
C SER A 341 5.21 9.57 -7.75
N ASP A 342 4.63 8.38 -7.89
CA ASP A 342 3.43 8.18 -8.70
C ASP A 342 2.22 8.79 -8.01
N PHE A 343 2.15 8.66 -6.67
CA PHE A 343 1.14 9.33 -5.85
C PHE A 343 1.19 10.85 -6.00
N TYR A 344 2.39 11.42 -5.94
CA TYR A 344 2.58 12.86 -6.18
C TYR A 344 2.10 13.26 -7.58
N LEU A 345 2.46 12.51 -8.62
CA LEU A 345 2.02 12.82 -9.99
C LEU A 345 0.50 12.69 -10.17
N ILE A 346 -0.13 11.71 -9.53
CA ILE A 346 -1.59 11.54 -9.55
C ILE A 346 -2.26 12.75 -8.90
N GLN A 347 -1.84 13.10 -7.68
CA GLN A 347 -2.44 14.22 -6.95
C GLN A 347 -2.15 15.56 -7.63
N LEU A 348 -0.97 15.73 -8.23
CA LEU A 348 -0.63 16.93 -9.00
C LEU A 348 -1.58 17.14 -10.18
N ARG A 349 -1.99 16.09 -10.88
CA ARG A 349 -2.93 16.19 -12.02
C ARG A 349 -4.33 16.60 -11.61
N GLU A 350 -4.71 16.35 -10.36
CA GLU A 350 -6.03 16.68 -9.80
C GLU A 350 -6.09 18.13 -9.27
N LEU A 351 -4.95 18.83 -9.15
CA LEU A 351 -4.89 20.25 -8.75
C LEU A 351 -5.24 21.21 -9.90
N SER A 352 -5.50 22.47 -9.58
CA SER A 352 -5.74 23.52 -10.59
C SER A 352 -4.49 23.81 -11.45
N SER A 353 -4.68 24.32 -12.67
CA SER A 353 -3.58 24.62 -13.60
C SER A 353 -2.53 25.60 -13.05
N GLU A 354 -2.92 26.51 -12.16
CA GLU A 354 -2.01 27.46 -11.50
C GLU A 354 -1.15 26.76 -10.43
N GLU A 355 -1.78 25.95 -9.59
CA GLU A 355 -1.10 25.16 -8.55
C GLU A 355 -0.16 24.12 -9.17
N GLN A 356 -0.54 23.52 -10.29
CA GLN A 356 0.32 22.61 -11.04
C GLN A 356 1.63 23.29 -11.48
N LYS A 357 1.52 24.49 -12.07
CA LYS A 357 2.71 25.28 -12.49
C LYS A 357 3.57 25.64 -11.28
N LEU A 358 2.95 26.08 -10.20
CA LEU A 358 3.62 26.42 -8.95
C LEU A 358 4.41 25.22 -8.39
N MET A 359 3.79 24.05 -8.31
CA MET A 359 4.41 22.83 -7.80
C MET A 359 5.55 22.34 -8.69
N ARG A 360 5.40 22.41 -10.02
CA ARG A 360 6.48 22.09 -10.97
C ARG A 360 7.69 23.01 -10.83
N ASP A 361 7.45 24.30 -10.63
CA ASP A 361 8.52 25.26 -10.38
C ASP A 361 9.25 24.98 -9.06
N ILE A 362 8.50 24.67 -8.00
CA ILE A 362 9.05 24.31 -6.69
C ILE A 362 9.87 23.02 -6.79
N GLU A 363 9.34 22.00 -7.47
CA GLU A 363 10.03 20.74 -7.74
C GLU A 363 11.37 21.00 -8.44
N MET A 364 11.37 21.78 -9.53
CA MET A 364 12.57 22.10 -10.30
C MET A 364 13.63 22.83 -9.45
N LYS A 365 13.21 23.87 -8.69
CA LYS A 365 14.12 24.62 -7.82
C LYS A 365 14.66 23.77 -6.68
N THR A 366 13.83 22.91 -6.09
CA THR A 366 14.25 22.03 -5.01
C THR A 366 15.25 20.98 -5.51
N ARG A 367 15.04 20.42 -6.71
CA ARG A 367 16.02 19.53 -7.35
C ARG A 367 17.36 20.24 -7.58
N SER A 368 17.34 21.44 -8.14
CA SER A 368 18.55 22.23 -8.34
C SER A 368 19.28 22.52 -7.01
N PHE A 369 18.53 22.79 -5.93
CA PHE A 369 19.11 22.94 -4.59
C PHE A 369 19.75 21.65 -4.10
N ILE A 370 19.06 20.51 -4.21
CA ILE A 370 19.58 19.20 -3.80
C ILE A 370 20.83 18.82 -4.60
N ASP A 371 20.83 19.05 -5.90
CA ASP A 371 21.96 18.72 -6.77
C ASP A 371 23.17 19.62 -6.49
N HIS A 372 22.96 20.90 -6.18
CA HIS A 372 24.03 21.81 -5.76
C HIS A 372 24.55 21.52 -4.35
N PHE A 373 23.66 21.25 -3.40
CA PHE A 373 24.02 20.90 -2.04
C PHE A 373 24.74 19.55 -1.97
N GLY A 374 24.31 18.57 -2.77
CA GLY A 374 24.80 17.20 -2.80
C GLY A 374 23.92 16.27 -1.96
N LYS A 375 23.53 15.13 -2.53
CA LYS A 375 22.60 14.18 -1.91
C LYS A 375 23.21 13.48 -0.70
N GLU A 376 24.53 13.29 -0.73
CA GLU A 376 25.34 12.63 0.30
C GLU A 376 25.37 13.38 1.64
N TYR A 377 25.03 14.68 1.64
CA TYR A 377 25.03 15.51 2.84
C TYR A 377 23.71 15.44 3.63
N PHE A 378 22.67 14.82 3.06
CA PHE A 378 21.38 14.63 3.71
C PHE A 378 21.25 13.20 4.25
N TYR A 379 21.22 13.05 5.58
CA TYR A 379 21.11 11.76 6.24
C TYR A 379 19.74 11.13 5.99
N GLY A 380 19.74 9.88 5.52
CA GLY A 380 18.51 9.14 5.19
C GLY A 380 17.81 9.61 3.91
N PHE A 381 18.45 10.49 3.12
CA PHE A 381 17.89 10.94 1.85
C PHE A 381 17.80 9.80 0.85
N ASN A 382 16.63 9.65 0.26
CA ASN A 382 16.35 8.70 -0.81
C ASN A 382 15.61 9.40 -1.97
N ASN A 383 15.43 8.67 -3.08
CA ASN A 383 14.76 9.22 -4.27
C ASN A 383 13.31 9.67 -4.00
N ASP A 384 12.67 9.12 -2.96
CA ASP A 384 11.30 9.42 -2.59
C ASP A 384 11.18 10.60 -1.61
N THR A 385 12.29 11.04 -1.00
CA THR A 385 12.28 12.08 0.05
C THR A 385 11.75 13.40 -0.49
N LEU A 386 12.22 13.81 -1.67
CA LEU A 386 11.72 15.01 -2.35
C LEU A 386 10.21 14.93 -2.60
N TYR A 387 9.74 13.83 -3.18
CA TYR A 387 8.32 13.66 -3.49
C TYR A 387 7.46 13.55 -2.24
N SER A 388 7.99 12.97 -1.15
CA SER A 388 7.31 12.94 0.15
C SER A 388 7.14 14.35 0.73
N CYS A 389 8.17 15.21 0.61
CA CYS A 389 8.08 16.62 0.99
C CYS A 389 7.05 17.38 0.13
N LEU A 390 7.08 17.19 -1.19
CA LEU A 390 6.12 17.82 -2.11
C LEU A 390 4.69 17.35 -1.84
N LEU A 391 4.49 16.04 -1.65
CA LEU A 391 3.19 15.45 -1.33
C LEU A 391 2.65 15.98 0.00
N SER A 392 3.54 16.28 0.97
CA SER A 392 3.12 16.85 2.25
C SER A 392 2.44 18.22 2.13
N LEU A 393 2.67 18.94 1.03
CA LEU A 393 2.01 20.21 0.71
C LEU A 393 0.61 20.04 0.13
N ILE A 394 0.24 18.86 -0.35
CA ILE A 394 -1.08 18.59 -0.91
C ILE A 394 -1.99 18.06 0.22
N LYS A 395 -3.17 18.66 0.38
CA LYS A 395 -4.17 18.30 1.39
C LYS A 395 -5.49 17.95 0.73
N ARG A 396 -6.33 17.23 1.49
CA ARG A 396 -7.69 16.84 1.10
C ARG A 396 -8.69 17.56 1.99
N ASN A 397 -9.71 18.16 1.40
CA ASN A 397 -10.80 18.76 2.17
C ASN A 397 -11.82 17.68 2.57
N VAL A 398 -12.87 18.08 3.30
CA VAL A 398 -13.96 17.17 3.74
C VAL A 398 -14.73 16.57 2.55
N GLN A 399 -14.68 17.23 1.38
CA GLN A 399 -15.32 16.80 0.13
C GLN A 399 -14.40 15.92 -0.74
N ASP A 400 -13.22 15.51 -0.24
CA ASP A 400 -12.17 14.74 -0.94
C ASP A 400 -11.55 15.47 -2.15
N GLU A 401 -11.69 16.79 -2.24
CA GLU A 401 -10.99 17.62 -3.23
C GLU A 401 -9.58 17.97 -2.73
N LEU A 402 -8.62 17.94 -3.66
CA LEU A 402 -7.22 18.25 -3.37
C LEU A 402 -6.97 19.75 -3.50
N TYR A 403 -6.22 20.29 -2.54
CA TYR A 403 -5.77 21.69 -2.56
C TYR A 403 -4.36 21.78 -1.99
N LEU A 404 -3.63 22.84 -2.36
CA LEU A 404 -2.37 23.13 -1.69
C LEU A 404 -2.63 23.63 -0.26
N SER A 405 -1.99 22.98 0.72
CA SER A 405 -2.03 23.37 2.13
C SER A 405 -1.88 24.87 2.28
N ASN A 406 -2.71 25.49 3.11
CA ASN A 406 -2.50 26.88 3.42
C ASN A 406 -1.12 26.99 4.10
N ILE A 407 -0.33 27.96 3.67
CA ILE A 407 1.00 28.20 4.24
C ILE A 407 0.86 28.34 5.76
N HIS A 408 -0.22 28.97 6.25
CA HIS A 408 -0.59 29.10 7.66
C HIS A 408 -0.84 27.77 8.40
N GLU A 409 -1.43 26.75 7.76
CA GLU A 409 -1.65 25.45 8.40
C GLU A 409 -0.34 24.67 8.63
N ASN A 410 0.69 24.95 7.82
CA ASN A 410 2.02 24.37 7.98
C ASN A 410 2.86 25.04 9.08
N TYR A 411 2.38 26.15 9.68
CA TYR A 411 3.08 26.86 10.76
C TYR A 411 3.35 25.93 11.94
N ASN A 412 2.42 25.02 12.24
CA ASN A 412 2.56 24.10 13.38
C ASN A 412 3.75 23.13 13.24
N GLN A 413 4.33 22.99 12.05
CA GLN A 413 5.52 22.16 11.80
C GLN A 413 6.82 22.98 11.72
N LEU A 414 6.74 24.30 11.92
CA LEU A 414 7.86 25.24 11.83
C LEU A 414 8.13 25.88 13.18
N THR A 415 9.38 26.26 13.42
CA THR A 415 9.74 27.01 14.61
C THR A 415 9.23 28.44 14.54
N ILE A 416 9.02 29.07 15.70
CA ILE A 416 8.44 30.43 15.84
C ILE A 416 9.14 31.46 14.93
N GLN A 417 10.44 31.34 14.74
CA GLN A 417 11.22 32.27 13.90
C GLN A 417 11.04 31.99 12.40
N SER A 418 10.87 30.73 11.98
CA SER A 418 10.49 30.41 10.60
C SER A 418 9.06 30.89 10.29
N LYS A 419 8.15 30.91 11.28
CA LYS A 419 6.81 31.49 11.14
C LYS A 419 6.88 32.99 10.81
N ALA A 420 7.67 33.75 11.57
CA ALA A 420 7.83 35.19 11.35
C ALA A 420 8.39 35.54 9.95
N PHE A 421 9.31 34.71 9.42
CA PHE A 421 9.81 34.88 8.05
C PHE A 421 8.71 34.68 7.00
N ILE A 422 7.90 33.63 7.18
CA ILE A 422 6.79 33.34 6.28
C ILE A 422 5.71 34.43 6.35
N GLU A 423 5.48 35.02 7.53
CA GLU A 423 4.54 36.13 7.72
C GLU A 423 4.94 37.41 6.98
N GLN A 424 6.25 37.64 6.80
CA GLN A 424 6.78 38.81 6.08
C GLN A 424 6.62 38.68 4.55
N ASP A 425 6.66 37.45 4.03
CA ASP A 425 6.64 37.14 2.58
C ASP A 425 5.37 36.38 2.12
N ILE A 426 4.25 36.49 2.85
CA ILE A 426 2.96 35.84 2.54
C ILE A 426 2.53 36.07 1.08
N ASN A 427 2.85 37.24 0.53
CA ASN A 427 2.50 37.63 -0.83
C ASN A 427 3.19 36.73 -1.89
N ASN A 428 4.33 36.12 -1.57
CA ASN A 428 5.06 35.22 -2.46
C ASN A 428 4.93 33.75 -2.02
N LYS A 429 3.75 33.16 -2.32
CA LYS A 429 3.44 31.75 -2.02
C LYS A 429 4.55 30.78 -2.48
N LYS A 430 5.18 31.06 -3.63
CA LYS A 430 6.26 30.24 -4.21
C LYS A 430 7.50 30.21 -3.33
N GLN A 431 7.95 31.37 -2.86
CA GLN A 431 9.12 31.44 -1.99
C GLN A 431 8.85 30.79 -0.64
N CYS A 432 7.65 30.96 -0.09
CA CYS A 432 7.26 30.33 1.17
C CYS A 432 7.28 28.79 1.09
N PHE A 433 6.65 28.19 0.07
CA PHE A 433 6.68 26.73 -0.09
C PHE A 433 8.08 26.18 -0.38
N LEU A 434 8.87 26.90 -1.18
CA LEU A 434 10.26 26.51 -1.44
C LEU A 434 11.08 26.55 -0.16
N PHE A 435 10.99 27.63 0.62
CA PHE A 435 11.67 27.76 1.90
C PHE A 435 11.23 26.68 2.88
N TYR A 436 9.93 26.35 2.92
CA TYR A 436 9.41 25.27 3.75
C TYR A 436 10.03 23.91 3.42
N ILE A 437 10.09 23.54 2.14
CA ILE A 437 10.67 22.26 1.71
C ILE A 437 12.18 22.25 2.00
N ILE A 438 12.90 23.34 1.68
CA ILE A 438 14.32 23.45 1.98
C ILE A 438 14.55 23.34 3.48
N SER A 439 13.74 24.00 4.32
CA SER A 439 13.81 23.91 5.77
C SER A 439 13.70 22.46 6.24
N LYS A 440 12.75 21.68 5.70
CA LYS A 440 12.63 20.24 6.01
C LYS A 440 13.83 19.42 5.55
N LEU A 441 14.37 19.69 4.36
CA LEU A 441 15.56 19.00 3.86
C LEU A 441 16.79 19.31 4.71
N LEU A 442 16.94 20.56 5.15
CA LEU A 442 18.03 20.98 6.05
C LEU A 442 18.00 20.26 7.39
N GLN A 443 16.85 19.77 7.85
CA GLN A 443 16.79 18.94 9.06
C GLN A 443 17.56 17.61 8.93
N LEU A 444 17.85 17.19 7.70
CA LEU A 444 18.63 16.00 7.40
C LEU A 444 20.13 16.31 7.24
N ALA A 445 20.53 17.59 7.17
CA ALA A 445 21.91 17.98 6.97
C ALA A 445 22.69 17.99 8.30
N SER A 446 23.96 17.60 8.26
CA SER A 446 24.83 17.74 9.44
C SER A 446 25.44 19.14 9.55
N PRO A 447 25.86 19.58 10.77
CA PRO A 447 26.48 20.89 10.94
C PRO A 447 27.75 21.05 10.10
N GLU A 448 28.55 19.99 9.95
CA GLU A 448 29.78 20.00 9.15
C GLU A 448 29.46 20.20 7.66
N SER A 449 28.40 19.54 7.19
CA SER A 449 27.89 19.66 5.82
C SER A 449 27.47 21.09 5.51
N MET A 450 26.79 21.74 6.46
CA MET A 450 26.39 23.14 6.35
C MET A 450 27.59 24.06 6.25
N ILE A 451 28.58 23.92 7.12
CA ILE A 451 29.80 24.75 7.09
C ILE A 451 30.52 24.61 5.75
N PHE A 452 30.60 23.39 5.20
CA PHE A 452 31.25 23.14 3.92
C PHE A 452 30.47 23.71 2.72
N LYS A 453 29.12 23.66 2.76
CA LYS A 453 28.28 24.03 1.62
C LYS A 453 27.83 25.48 1.61
N LEU A 454 27.70 26.15 2.76
CA LEU A 454 27.28 27.55 2.82
C LEU A 454 28.11 28.50 1.92
N PRO A 455 29.44 28.36 1.78
CA PRO A 455 30.25 29.21 0.89
C PRO A 455 29.99 29.00 -0.60
N THR A 456 29.35 27.90 -1.00
CA THR A 456 29.08 27.60 -2.41
C THR A 456 27.80 28.28 -2.94
N PHE A 457 27.01 28.87 -2.04
CA PHE A 457 25.82 29.65 -2.39
C PHE A 457 26.16 31.14 -2.46
N ASP A 458 25.34 31.91 -3.16
CA ASP A 458 25.42 33.38 -3.11
C ASP A 458 25.19 33.90 -1.68
N GLU A 459 25.70 35.10 -1.39
CA GLU A 459 25.70 35.66 -0.04
C GLU A 459 24.29 35.75 0.57
N SER A 460 23.27 36.05 -0.25
CA SER A 460 21.89 36.18 0.23
C SER A 460 21.29 34.81 0.61
N THR A 461 21.46 33.81 -0.24
CA THR A 461 20.99 32.44 0.01
C THR A 461 21.76 31.81 1.18
N SER A 462 23.08 31.99 1.22
CA SER A 462 23.94 31.49 2.30
C SER A 462 23.51 32.03 3.66
N ARG A 463 23.24 33.33 3.76
CA ARG A 463 22.73 33.95 5.00
C ARG A 463 21.38 33.38 5.41
N LEU A 464 20.46 33.18 4.47
CA LEU A 464 19.14 32.61 4.73
C LEU A 464 19.23 31.16 5.24
N LEU A 465 20.05 30.33 4.60
CA LEU A 465 20.28 28.93 5.00
C LEU A 465 20.94 28.84 6.38
N CYS A 466 21.94 29.70 6.64
CA CYS A 466 22.62 29.79 7.92
C CYS A 466 21.66 30.22 9.04
N GLN A 467 20.83 31.24 8.79
CA GLN A 467 19.78 31.67 9.72
C GLN A 467 18.79 30.55 10.01
N ASN A 468 18.30 29.85 8.98
CA ASN A 468 17.37 28.74 9.17
C ASN A 468 18.01 27.60 9.99
N TYR A 469 19.18 27.12 9.60
CA TYR A 469 19.79 25.96 10.24
C TYR A 469 20.28 26.22 11.67
N PHE A 470 21.06 27.29 11.91
CA PHE A 470 21.72 27.51 13.20
C PHE A 470 20.86 28.26 14.22
N TYR A 471 19.93 29.10 13.76
CA TYR A 471 19.12 29.93 14.67
C TYR A 471 17.68 29.41 14.79
N GLN A 472 17.06 29.06 13.65
CA GLN A 472 15.65 28.67 13.65
C GLN A 472 15.45 27.19 14.00
N GLN A 473 16.33 26.31 13.55
CA GLN A 473 16.29 24.88 13.86
C GLN A 473 17.12 24.55 15.12
N GLU A 474 16.90 23.37 15.70
CA GLU A 474 17.68 22.87 16.83
C GLU A 474 18.32 21.54 16.45
N HIS A 475 19.64 21.54 16.37
CA HIS A 475 20.48 20.42 15.91
C HIS A 475 21.53 19.99 16.93
N PHE A 476 21.71 20.76 18.01
CA PHE A 476 22.86 20.62 18.90
C PHE A 476 22.48 19.96 20.22
N ASN A 477 21.25 20.17 20.70
CA ASN A 477 20.78 19.59 21.96
C ASN A 477 19.37 18.99 21.83
N ILE A 478 19.24 17.71 22.22
CA ILE A 478 17.97 17.00 22.24
C ILE A 478 16.97 17.56 23.26
N GLU A 479 17.42 18.03 24.43
CA GLU A 479 16.58 18.64 25.47
C GLU A 479 15.93 19.91 24.92
N ASN A 480 16.73 20.82 24.36
CA ASN A 480 16.24 22.02 23.69
C ASN A 480 15.28 21.69 22.53
N PHE A 481 15.58 20.62 21.77
CA PHE A 481 14.73 20.19 20.66
C PHE A 481 13.35 19.71 21.16
N LEU A 482 13.33 18.92 22.23
CA LEU A 482 12.11 18.44 22.87
C LEU A 482 11.31 19.59 23.49
N ASP A 483 11.96 20.52 24.20
CA ASP A 483 11.34 21.71 24.77
C ASP A 483 10.70 22.60 23.68
N ARG A 484 11.38 22.77 22.53
CA ARG A 484 10.82 23.47 21.37
C ARG A 484 9.61 22.74 20.79
N LEU A 485 9.65 21.42 20.66
CA LEU A 485 8.52 20.65 20.15
C LEU A 485 7.29 20.77 21.06
N ILE A 486 7.50 20.70 22.38
CA ILE A 486 6.43 20.79 23.38
C ILE A 486 5.86 22.20 23.41
N SER A 487 6.69 23.24 23.50
CA SER A 487 6.25 24.64 23.51
C SER A 487 5.50 25.06 22.24
N THR A 488 5.89 24.51 21.08
CA THR A 488 5.18 24.76 19.81
C THR A 488 3.79 24.12 19.79
N SER A 489 3.56 23.04 20.55
CA SER A 489 2.25 22.41 20.66
C SER A 489 1.29 23.17 21.60
N THR A 490 1.82 23.84 22.64
CA THR A 490 1.03 24.65 23.58
C THR A 490 0.66 26.02 23.04
N SER A 491 1.49 26.66 22.20
CA SER A 491 1.17 27.99 21.64
C SER A 491 -0.07 27.99 20.73
N VAL A 492 -0.37 26.86 20.08
CA VAL A 492 -1.51 26.70 19.15
C VAL A 492 -2.85 26.68 19.89
N ILE A 493 -2.84 26.34 21.18
CA ILE A 493 -4.06 26.32 22.00
C ILE A 493 -4.50 27.74 22.39
N ASN A 494 -3.56 28.70 22.45
CA ASN A 494 -3.86 30.06 22.88
C ASN A 494 -4.34 30.99 21.76
N ASP A 495 -4.09 30.66 20.49
CA ASP A 495 -4.47 31.52 19.36
C ASP A 495 -5.89 31.24 18.83
N ASN A 496 -6.51 30.12 19.23
CA ASN A 496 -7.88 29.77 18.90
C ASN A 496 -8.77 29.79 20.16
N GLU A 497 -9.47 30.91 20.34
CA GLU A 497 -10.56 31.18 21.30
C GLU A 497 -10.20 31.54 22.75
N LEU A 498 -10.41 32.83 23.04
CA LEU A 498 -10.93 33.36 24.30
C LEU A 498 -12.22 32.62 24.71
N ASN A 499 -12.10 31.49 25.37
CA ASN A 499 -13.14 30.96 26.25
C ASN A 499 -12.46 30.29 27.45
N MET A 500 -12.51 31.00 28.58
CA MET A 500 -12.17 30.49 29.90
C MET A 500 -13.14 29.37 30.29
N ASN A 501 -12.60 28.29 30.86
CA ASN A 501 -13.28 27.15 31.51
C ASN A 501 -13.52 25.87 30.69
N GLU A 502 -12.48 25.37 30.00
CA GLU A 502 -12.37 23.93 29.73
C GLU A 502 -10.97 23.43 30.10
N ASN A 503 -10.92 22.34 30.87
CA ASN A 503 -9.71 21.76 31.48
C ASN A 503 -8.59 21.55 30.45
N ILE A 504 -7.41 22.08 30.79
CA ILE A 504 -6.17 21.97 30.00
C ILE A 504 -5.79 20.50 29.72
N GLU A 505 -6.20 19.55 30.57
CA GLU A 505 -6.04 18.10 30.36
C GLU A 505 -6.79 17.57 29.12
N GLN A 506 -7.99 18.08 28.81
CA GLN A 506 -8.74 17.68 27.61
C GLN A 506 -8.13 18.31 26.35
N LYS A 507 -7.50 19.48 26.44
CA LYS A 507 -6.84 20.13 25.29
C LYS A 507 -5.45 19.55 24.97
N LEU A 508 -4.68 19.09 25.97
CA LEU A 508 -3.46 18.29 25.75
C LEU A 508 -3.76 16.92 25.12
N SER A 509 -4.97 16.39 25.35
CA SER A 509 -5.46 15.19 24.65
C SER A 509 -5.77 15.43 23.16
N ASN A 510 -5.76 16.67 22.67
CA ASN A 510 -5.95 17.02 21.25
C ASN A 510 -4.64 17.31 20.50
N ILE A 511 -3.47 17.09 21.11
CA ILE A 511 -2.23 16.88 20.34
C ILE A 511 -2.57 15.82 19.30
N ASN A 512 -2.21 15.99 18.02
CA ASN A 512 -2.44 14.96 17.00
C ASN A 512 -1.75 13.65 17.42
N ILE A 513 -2.51 12.80 18.14
CA ILE A 513 -2.12 11.60 18.90
C ILE A 513 -1.50 10.51 18.01
N THR A 514 -1.45 10.71 16.70
CA THR A 514 -1.14 9.70 15.69
C THR A 514 0.32 9.66 15.22
N LYS A 515 1.17 10.62 15.59
CA LYS A 515 2.58 10.67 15.13
C LYS A 515 3.56 10.19 16.20
N LYS A 516 4.13 8.99 16.04
CA LYS A 516 5.35 8.58 16.75
C LYS A 516 6.52 9.42 16.22
N LEU A 517 7.26 10.07 17.10
CA LEU A 517 8.45 10.83 16.74
C LEU A 517 9.69 9.94 16.89
N MET A 518 10.49 9.83 15.82
CA MET A 518 11.80 9.18 15.83
C MET A 518 12.88 10.25 15.77
N ILE A 519 13.73 10.32 16.79
CA ILE A 519 14.85 11.26 16.85
C ILE A 519 16.13 10.48 16.57
N PHE A 520 16.85 10.87 15.52
CA PHE A 520 18.16 10.33 15.18
C PHE A 520 19.25 11.21 15.79
N THR A 521 19.98 10.69 16.77
CA THR A 521 21.09 11.41 17.42
C THR A 521 22.44 10.83 17.01
N ARG A 522 23.48 11.67 17.05
CA ARG A 522 24.89 11.26 17.00
C ARG A 522 25.56 11.24 18.39
N THR A 523 24.85 11.68 19.43
CA THR A 523 25.43 12.01 20.73
C THR A 523 25.18 10.95 21.81
N SER A 524 26.28 10.61 22.49
CA SER A 524 26.48 10.00 23.80
C SER A 524 25.80 8.65 24.18
N SER A 525 26.63 7.73 24.67
CA SER A 525 26.26 6.49 25.38
C SER A 525 25.37 6.71 26.61
N SER A 526 25.33 7.93 27.17
CA SER A 526 24.43 8.28 28.26
C SER A 526 22.95 8.32 27.85
N ILE A 527 22.63 8.54 26.57
CA ILE A 527 21.25 8.52 26.06
C ILE A 527 20.78 7.07 25.83
N MET A 528 21.70 6.14 25.54
CA MET A 528 21.38 4.70 25.40
C MET A 528 20.93 4.05 26.71
N SER A 529 21.24 4.67 27.85
CA SER A 529 20.93 4.17 29.20
C SER A 529 19.71 4.84 29.85
N LEU A 530 18.99 5.70 29.12
CA LEU A 530 17.78 6.36 29.62
C LEU A 530 16.62 5.36 29.75
N ASN A 531 16.38 4.92 30.98
CA ASN A 531 15.19 4.17 31.37
C ASN A 531 13.91 5.05 31.30
N LYS A 532 12.72 4.45 31.38
CA LYS A 532 11.44 5.21 31.31
C LYS A 532 11.35 6.35 32.33
N GLN A 533 11.93 6.17 33.53
CA GLN A 533 11.95 7.19 34.57
C GLN A 533 12.79 8.41 34.16
N THR A 534 14.00 8.22 33.65
CA THR A 534 14.85 9.34 33.19
C THR A 534 14.31 10.04 31.94
N LYS A 535 13.56 9.35 31.07
CA LYS A 535 12.79 10.01 30.01
C LYS A 535 11.72 10.92 30.61
N ASN A 536 10.94 10.44 31.57
CA ASN A 536 9.91 11.24 32.23
C ASN A 536 10.51 12.41 33.05
N ASP A 537 11.69 12.24 33.63
CA ASP A 537 12.41 13.30 34.34
C ASP A 537 12.93 14.39 33.39
N LEU A 538 13.31 14.03 32.16
CA LEU A 538 13.61 14.97 31.06
C LEU A 538 12.39 15.83 30.69
N PHE A 539 11.19 15.24 30.71
CA PHE A 539 9.93 15.93 30.41
C PHE A 539 9.29 16.63 31.62
N ARG A 540 9.86 16.50 32.82
CA ARG A 540 9.32 17.09 34.06
C ARG A 540 10.05 18.35 34.53
N LYS A 541 11.20 18.70 33.95
CA LYS A 541 12.08 19.73 34.52
C LYS A 541 11.64 21.19 34.38
N ASN A 542 10.59 21.47 33.61
CA ASN A 542 10.03 22.82 33.47
C ASN A 542 8.54 22.84 33.84
N ASP A 543 8.29 23.01 35.14
CA ASP A 543 7.11 23.53 35.87
C ASP A 543 5.64 23.16 35.52
N GLU A 544 4.93 22.75 36.59
CA GLU A 544 3.51 22.97 36.93
C GLU A 544 2.34 22.37 36.10
N TYR A 545 2.56 21.41 35.19
CA TYR A 545 1.45 20.74 34.51
C TYR A 545 1.44 19.21 34.65
N ASP A 546 0.42 18.70 35.36
CA ASP A 546 0.19 17.29 35.71
C ASP A 546 -0.17 16.37 34.50
N GLY A 547 -0.03 16.86 33.26
CA GLY A 547 -0.42 16.15 32.03
C GLY A 547 0.74 15.53 31.21
N MET A 548 2.00 15.68 31.65
CA MET A 548 3.21 15.33 30.86
C MET A 548 3.63 13.85 30.92
N GLU A 549 3.02 13.00 31.76
CA GLU A 549 3.43 11.60 31.94
C GLU A 549 3.30 10.73 30.68
N HIS A 550 2.51 11.13 29.68
CA HIS A 550 2.23 10.33 28.48
C HIS A 550 3.07 10.69 27.24
N VAL A 551 3.93 11.71 27.31
CA VAL A 551 4.78 12.14 26.17
C VAL A 551 5.96 11.20 25.98
N GLY A 552 6.58 10.73 27.07
CA GLY A 552 7.75 9.84 27.04
C GLY A 552 7.50 8.48 26.40
N ASP A 553 6.26 7.97 26.43
CA ASP A 553 5.86 6.72 25.78
C ASP A 553 5.72 6.85 24.24
N LYS A 554 5.77 8.07 23.69
CA LYS A 554 5.54 8.36 22.26
C LYS A 554 6.77 8.85 21.51
N VAL A 555 7.88 9.11 22.20
CA VAL A 555 9.17 9.53 21.61
C VAL A 555 10.16 8.38 21.65
N ASN A 556 10.56 7.91 20.46
CA ASN A 556 11.62 6.93 20.30
C ASN A 556 12.90 7.65 19.86
N ILE A 557 13.98 7.46 20.62
CA ILE A 557 15.31 7.99 20.31
C ILE A 557 16.12 6.82 19.76
N VAL A 558 16.61 6.95 18.54
CA VAL A 558 17.43 5.93 17.85
C VAL A 558 18.79 6.54 17.57
N ASN A 559 19.84 5.97 18.16
CA ASN A 559 21.19 6.45 17.95
C ASN A 559 21.74 5.87 16.64
N LEU A 560 22.21 6.72 15.73
CA LEU A 560 22.98 6.27 14.57
C LEU A 560 24.44 6.16 15.02
N VAL A 561 24.89 4.96 15.38
CA VAL A 561 26.33 4.71 15.48
C VAL A 561 26.86 4.79 14.05
N SER A 562 27.56 5.88 13.73
CA SER A 562 28.38 5.89 12.53
C SER A 562 29.43 4.79 12.73
N HIS A 563 29.32 3.68 12.01
CA HIS A 563 30.54 2.97 11.67
C HIS A 563 31.35 3.92 10.80
N GLY A 564 32.30 4.58 11.45
CA GLY A 564 33.31 5.35 10.76
C GLY A 564 33.94 4.46 9.70
N TYR A 565 34.10 5.05 8.51
CA TYR A 565 35.11 4.61 7.58
C TYR A 565 36.45 4.61 8.35
N ASP A 566 37.03 3.42 8.52
CA ASP A 566 38.49 3.28 8.63
C ASP A 566 39.11 3.44 7.24
#